data_AF-A0A9E2G1G6-F1
#
_entry.id   AF-A0A9E2G1G6-F1
#
_cell.length_a   1.000
_cell.length_b   1.000
_cell.length_c   1.000
_cell.angle_alpha   90.00
_cell.angle_beta   90.00
_cell.angle_gamma   90.00
#
_symmetry.space_group_name_H-M   'P 1'
#
loop_
_entity.id
_entity.type
_entity.pdbx_description
1 polymer ?
#
loop_
_entity_poly.entity_id
_entity_poly.type
_entity_poly.pdbx_seq_one_letter_code
_entity_poly.pdbx_strand_id
1 'polypeptide(L)'
;VVVRETPALSVLWMLSAVTGGLILLAALLYALRARLLSGREIGSSGTWDCGYVAPTARMQYTASSFADPVLKMFGAFMGTRSRFNPPDGLFPEGSSFSSETPDVSQERIYTPLFSRLEQVMARLRMMQHGLLHLYILMIVVSLLALLVWKLG
;
A
#
# COMPACT_ATOMS: atom_id res chain seq x y z
N VAL A 1 45.95 14.27 -35.50
CA VAL A 1 44.50 14.35 -35.26
C VAL A 1 44.30 14.21 -33.76
N VAL A 2 44.02 15.33 -33.08
CA VAL A 2 43.83 15.37 -31.61
C VAL A 2 42.52 14.67 -31.31
N VAL A 3 42.58 13.52 -30.66
CA VAL A 3 41.40 12.77 -30.20
C VAL A 3 40.74 13.60 -29.11
N ARG A 4 39.63 14.26 -29.45
CA ARG A 4 38.75 14.89 -28.47
C ARG A 4 38.18 13.79 -27.57
N GLU A 5 38.68 13.70 -26.35
CA GLU A 5 38.06 12.99 -25.24
C GLU A 5 36.59 13.42 -25.18
N THR A 6 35.67 12.52 -25.55
CA THR A 6 34.24 12.79 -25.44
C THR A 6 33.86 12.63 -23.96
N PRO A 7 33.24 13.62 -23.31
CA PRO A 7 32.91 13.58 -21.88
C PRO A 7 31.97 12.43 -21.50
N ALA A 8 31.36 11.77 -22.48
CA ALA A 8 30.54 10.57 -22.27
C ALA A 8 31.40 9.33 -21.90
N LEU A 9 32.60 9.19 -22.46
CA LEU A 9 33.45 8.01 -22.23
C LEU A 9 34.00 7.98 -20.81
N SER A 10 34.38 9.15 -20.28
CA SER A 10 34.85 9.30 -18.89
C SER A 10 33.76 9.02 -17.86
N VAL A 11 32.51 9.46 -18.14
CA VAL A 11 31.35 9.17 -17.27
C VAL A 11 31.03 7.68 -17.24
N LEU A 12 31.02 7.00 -18.38
CA LEU A 12 30.77 5.56 -18.45
C LEU A 12 31.83 4.74 -17.72
N TRP A 13 33.10 5.14 -17.82
CA TRP A 13 34.19 4.48 -17.11
C TRP A 13 34.10 4.69 -15.61
N MET A 14 33.74 5.90 -15.15
CA MET A 14 33.50 6.21 -13.75
C MET A 14 32.35 5.39 -13.16
N LEU A 15 31.21 5.29 -13.87
CA LEU A 15 30.07 4.46 -13.44
C LEU A 15 30.44 2.98 -13.37
N SER A 16 31.19 2.48 -14.34
CA SER A 16 31.65 1.09 -14.36
C SER A 16 32.62 0.80 -13.21
N ALA A 17 33.54 1.71 -12.92
CA ALA A 17 34.49 1.60 -11.82
C ALA A 17 33.79 1.63 -10.44
N VAL A 18 32.83 2.54 -10.25
CA VAL A 18 32.05 2.63 -9.01
C VAL A 18 31.20 1.37 -8.81
N THR A 19 30.51 0.92 -9.86
CA THR A 19 29.68 -0.29 -9.79
C THR A 19 30.54 -1.53 -9.52
N GLY A 20 31.68 -1.67 -10.20
CA GLY A 20 32.64 -2.74 -9.97
C GLY A 20 33.18 -2.72 -8.53
N GLY A 21 33.51 -1.53 -8.01
CA GLY A 21 33.93 -1.34 -6.62
C GLY A 21 32.87 -1.76 -5.61
N LEU A 22 31.60 -1.39 -5.83
CA LEU A 22 30.48 -1.79 -4.98
C LEU A 22 30.24 -3.29 -5.01
N ILE A 23 30.33 -3.93 -6.19
CA ILE A 23 30.19 -5.39 -6.33
C ILE A 23 31.32 -6.11 -5.58
N LEU A 24 32.56 -5.64 -5.73
CA LEU A 24 33.72 -6.21 -5.03
C LEU A 24 33.57 -6.05 -3.51
N LEU A 25 33.14 -4.88 -3.04
CA LEU A 25 32.88 -4.64 -1.62
C LEU A 25 31.79 -5.56 -1.08
N ALA A 26 30.66 -5.70 -1.80
CA ALA A 26 29.57 -6.58 -1.41
C ALA A 26 30.02 -8.05 -1.37
N ALA A 27 30.81 -8.50 -2.35
CA ALA A 27 31.38 -9.83 -2.39
C ALA A 27 32.34 -10.09 -1.23
N LEU A 28 33.20 -9.11 -0.90
CA LEU A 28 34.11 -9.19 0.24
C LEU A 28 33.35 -9.27 1.56
N LEU A 29 32.34 -8.42 1.76
CA LEU A 29 31.48 -8.45 2.94
C LEU A 29 30.71 -9.78 3.06
N TYR A 30 30.23 -10.32 1.94
CA TYR A 30 29.57 -11.62 1.91
C TYR A 30 30.54 -12.75 2.28
N ALA A 31 31.74 -12.77 1.71
CA ALA A 31 32.76 -13.77 2.02
C ALA A 31 33.22 -13.66 3.47
N LEU A 32 33.42 -12.44 3.98
CA LEU A 32 33.74 -12.20 5.38
C LEU A 32 32.63 -12.69 6.30
N ARG A 33 31.37 -12.35 5.99
CA ARG A 33 30.19 -12.86 6.72
C ARG A 33 30.15 -14.38 6.70
N ALA A 34 30.35 -15.01 5.55
CA ALA A 34 30.33 -16.46 5.40
C ALA A 34 31.45 -17.11 6.22
N ARG A 35 32.66 -16.55 6.24
CA ARG A 35 33.77 -17.04 7.08
C ARG A 35 33.55 -16.82 8.57
N LEU A 36 33.00 -15.67 8.96
CA LEU A 36 32.69 -15.38 10.36
C LEU A 36 31.55 -16.27 10.88
N LEU A 37 30.60 -16.63 10.02
CA LEU A 37 29.45 -17.47 10.37
C LEU A 37 29.66 -18.96 10.09
N SER A 38 30.75 -19.39 9.44
CA SER A 38 30.97 -20.80 9.07
C SER A 38 31.17 -21.73 10.26
N GLY A 39 31.62 -21.19 11.39
CA GLY A 39 31.76 -21.93 12.66
C GLY A 39 30.59 -21.74 13.62
N ARG A 40 29.54 -21.02 13.21
CA ARG A 40 28.38 -20.80 14.05
C ARG A 40 27.46 -22.01 13.92
N GLU A 41 27.44 -22.85 14.94
CA GLU A 41 26.35 -23.83 15.09
C GLU A 41 25.04 -23.05 15.16
N ILE A 42 24.23 -23.13 14.09
CA ILE A 42 22.86 -22.62 14.10
C ILE A 42 22.03 -23.64 14.87
N GLY A 43 22.24 -23.68 16.18
CA GLY A 43 21.40 -24.41 17.11
C GLY A 43 20.09 -23.66 17.27
N SER A 44 18.98 -24.30 16.96
CA SER A 44 17.65 -23.91 17.44
C SER A 44 17.57 -24.32 18.91
N SER A 45 18.26 -23.61 19.81
CA SER A 45 17.92 -23.70 21.23
C SER A 45 16.69 -22.83 21.46
N GLY A 46 15.68 -23.38 22.13
CA GLY A 46 14.54 -22.59 22.59
C GLY A 46 15.06 -21.34 23.30
N THR A 47 14.59 -20.18 22.87
CA THR A 47 14.80 -18.96 23.63
C THR A 47 14.00 -19.07 24.94
N TRP A 48 13.97 -18.03 25.77
CA TRP A 48 13.02 -18.00 26.88
C TRP A 48 11.59 -18.04 26.29
N ASP A 49 11.07 -19.24 26.07
CA ASP A 49 9.84 -19.48 25.31
C ASP A 49 8.61 -19.35 26.22
N CYS A 50 8.73 -18.62 27.34
CA CYS A 50 7.68 -18.42 28.34
C CYS A 50 7.00 -19.72 28.82
N GLY A 51 7.69 -20.88 28.72
CA GLY A 51 7.14 -22.20 29.04
C GLY A 51 6.51 -22.98 27.87
N TYR A 52 6.62 -22.49 26.63
CA TYR A 52 6.18 -23.22 25.43
C TYR A 52 7.23 -24.24 24.96
N VAL A 53 6.78 -25.46 24.70
CA VAL A 53 7.64 -26.61 24.33
C VAL A 53 8.15 -26.53 22.87
N ALA A 54 7.42 -25.84 21.99
CA ALA A 54 7.77 -25.67 20.58
C ALA A 54 7.20 -24.34 20.03
N PRO A 55 7.96 -23.23 20.08
CA PRO A 55 7.51 -21.96 19.52
C PRO A 55 7.36 -22.07 18.00
N THR A 56 6.23 -21.60 17.47
CA THR A 56 5.99 -21.53 16.03
C THR A 56 6.09 -20.09 15.56
N ALA A 57 6.37 -19.86 14.26
CA ALA A 57 6.42 -18.52 13.69
C ALA A 57 5.12 -17.71 13.88
N ARG A 58 3.98 -18.37 14.15
CA ARG A 58 2.70 -17.70 14.47
C ARG A 58 2.67 -17.07 15.86
N MET A 59 3.52 -17.51 16.78
CA MET A 59 3.62 -16.96 18.14
C MET A 59 4.50 -15.69 18.17
N GLN A 60 5.19 -15.37 17.07
CA GLN A 60 5.96 -14.15 16.95
C GLN A 60 5.05 -12.95 16.67
N TYR A 61 5.49 -11.77 17.11
CA TYR A 61 4.83 -10.52 16.78
C TYR A 61 4.79 -10.31 15.28
N THR A 62 3.59 -10.12 14.74
CA THR A 62 3.37 -9.87 13.31
C THR A 62 3.42 -8.36 13.04
N ALA A 63 3.47 -7.99 11.76
CA ALA A 63 3.36 -6.59 11.35
C ALA A 63 2.11 -5.89 11.93
N SER A 64 1.01 -6.62 12.09
CA SER A 64 -0.23 -6.13 12.70
C SER A 64 -0.03 -5.72 14.16
N SER A 65 0.73 -6.50 14.94
CA SER A 65 1.06 -6.19 16.33
C SER A 65 1.95 -4.97 16.47
N PHE A 66 2.88 -4.77 15.53
CA PHE A 66 3.72 -3.57 15.48
C PHE A 66 2.93 -2.30 15.13
N ALA A 67 1.94 -2.42 14.24
CA ALA A 67 1.10 -1.30 13.83
C ALA A 67 0.01 -0.93 14.86
N ASP A 68 -0.38 -1.86 15.74
CA ASP A 68 -1.49 -1.70 16.68
C ASP A 68 -1.45 -0.41 17.54
N PRO A 69 -0.32 0.05 18.11
CA PRO A 69 -0.28 1.29 18.88
C PRO A 69 -0.61 2.52 18.04
N VAL A 70 -0.12 2.55 16.80
CA VAL A 70 -0.35 3.64 15.85
C VAL A 70 -1.82 3.63 15.40
N LEU A 71 -2.34 2.44 15.07
CA LEU A 71 -3.75 2.25 14.70
C LEU A 71 -4.69 2.67 15.83
N LYS A 72 -4.37 2.36 17.10
CA LYS A 72 -5.14 2.82 18.27
C LYS A 72 -5.12 4.33 18.45
N MET A 73 -3.96 4.96 18.26
CA MET A 73 -3.84 6.42 18.34
C MET A 73 -4.70 7.13 17.29
N PHE A 74 -4.80 6.56 16.09
CA PHE A 74 -5.63 7.05 14.98
C PHE A 74 -6.97 6.32 14.83
N GLY A 75 -7.43 5.61 15.86
CA GLY A 75 -8.61 4.74 15.79
C GLY A 75 -9.90 5.47 15.41
N ALA A 76 -10.01 6.75 15.80
CA ALA A 76 -11.14 7.61 15.42
C ALA A 76 -11.25 7.82 13.89
N PHE A 77 -10.14 7.73 13.17
CA PHE A 77 -10.10 7.94 11.72
C PHE A 77 -10.08 6.62 10.94
N MET A 78 -9.40 5.59 11.48
CA MET A 78 -9.19 4.31 10.80
C MET A 78 -10.30 3.29 11.04
N GLY A 79 -11.10 3.43 12.11
CA GLY A 79 -12.23 2.52 12.37
C GLY A 79 -11.83 1.06 12.58
N THR A 80 -10.58 0.78 12.96
CA THR A 80 -10.04 -0.56 13.20
C THR A 80 -10.89 -1.31 14.23
N ARG A 81 -11.37 -2.50 13.84
CA ARG A 81 -12.18 -3.39 14.68
C ARG A 81 -11.33 -4.58 15.09
N SER A 82 -11.22 -4.81 16.39
CA SER A 82 -10.57 -6.01 16.92
C SER A 82 -11.62 -6.89 17.61
N ARG A 83 -11.56 -8.20 17.33
CA ARG A 83 -12.32 -9.23 18.02
C ARG A 83 -11.33 -10.10 18.77
N PHE A 84 -11.42 -10.08 20.09
CA PHE A 84 -10.60 -10.90 20.97
C PHE A 84 -11.51 -11.86 21.75
N ASN A 85 -11.23 -13.16 21.64
CA ASN A 85 -11.83 -14.18 22.48
C ASN A 85 -10.79 -14.61 23.52
N PRO A 86 -10.91 -14.17 24.79
CA PRO A 86 -9.94 -14.47 25.81
C PRO A 86 -9.89 -15.98 26.09
N PRO A 87 -8.70 -16.51 26.42
CA PRO A 87 -8.57 -17.87 26.92
C PRO A 87 -9.22 -18.00 28.32
N ASP A 88 -10.12 -18.98 28.49
CA ASP A 88 -10.74 -19.28 29.79
C ASP A 88 -10.10 -20.50 30.46
N GLY A 89 -9.75 -20.36 31.74
CA GLY A 89 -9.23 -21.44 32.58
C GLY A 89 -7.72 -21.72 32.46
N LEU A 90 -7.28 -22.73 33.20
CA LEU A 90 -5.92 -23.29 33.10
C LEU A 90 -5.95 -24.33 31.97
N PHE A 91 -5.29 -24.04 30.84
CA PHE A 91 -5.32 -24.80 29.57
C PHE A 91 -6.60 -24.61 28.72
N PRO A 92 -6.79 -23.42 28.13
CA PRO A 92 -7.89 -23.15 27.22
C PRO A 92 -7.73 -23.96 25.93
N GLU A 93 -8.81 -24.62 25.49
CA GLU A 93 -8.82 -25.36 24.22
C GLU A 93 -8.73 -24.45 22.98
N GLY A 94 -9.13 -23.18 23.12
CA GLY A 94 -9.08 -22.21 22.04
C GLY A 94 -9.08 -20.76 22.51
N SER A 95 -8.21 -19.95 21.91
CA SER A 95 -8.25 -18.50 21.97
C SER A 95 -8.07 -17.96 20.56
N SER A 96 -8.82 -16.91 20.21
CA SER A 96 -8.79 -16.34 18.87
C SER A 96 -8.71 -14.83 18.93
N PHE A 97 -7.80 -14.25 18.16
CA PHE A 97 -7.69 -12.82 17.95
C PHE A 97 -7.77 -12.52 16.45
N SER A 98 -8.70 -11.66 16.07
CA SER A 98 -8.82 -11.13 14.70
C SER A 98 -8.84 -9.61 14.74
N SER A 99 -8.12 -8.98 13.83
CA SER A 99 -8.09 -7.52 13.66
C SER A 99 -8.38 -7.19 12.20
N GLU A 100 -9.43 -6.41 11.98
CA GLU A 100 -9.86 -5.94 10.68
C GLU A 100 -9.79 -4.41 10.65
N THR A 101 -9.08 -3.86 9.66
CA THR A 101 -9.02 -2.42 9.42
C THR A 101 -9.74 -2.12 8.10
N PRO A 102 -11.06 -1.85 8.14
CA PRO A 102 -11.81 -1.54 6.93
C PRO A 102 -11.37 -0.20 6.33
N ASP A 103 -11.40 -0.07 5.00
CA ASP A 103 -11.12 1.20 4.33
C ASP A 103 -12.31 2.15 4.47
N VAL A 104 -12.29 2.92 5.56
CA VAL A 104 -13.32 3.91 5.88
C VAL A 104 -13.44 4.97 4.78
N SER A 105 -12.36 5.29 4.06
CA SER A 105 -12.41 6.30 3.00
C SER A 105 -13.18 5.77 1.79
N GLN A 106 -12.92 4.52 1.39
CA GLN A 106 -13.61 3.84 0.31
C GLN A 106 -15.12 3.75 0.60
N GLU A 107 -15.49 3.17 1.74
CA GLU A 107 -16.89 2.88 2.05
C GLU A 107 -17.72 4.15 2.31
N ARG A 108 -17.13 5.17 2.94
CA ARG A 108 -17.87 6.33 3.43
C ARG A 108 -17.83 7.54 2.50
N ILE A 109 -16.80 7.65 1.65
CA ILE A 109 -16.63 8.78 0.73
C ILE A 109 -16.83 8.34 -0.70
N TYR A 110 -16.03 7.38 -1.17
CA TYR A 110 -16.02 7.02 -2.59
C TYR A 110 -17.28 6.29 -3.03
N THR A 111 -17.69 5.23 -2.33
CA THR A 111 -18.90 4.46 -2.66
C THR A 111 -20.18 5.31 -2.76
N PRO A 112 -20.51 6.19 -1.79
CA PRO A 112 -21.70 7.05 -1.90
C PRO A 112 -21.53 8.16 -2.94
N LEU A 113 -20.32 8.67 -3.19
CA LEU A 113 -20.09 9.68 -4.21
C LEU A 113 -20.32 9.11 -5.62
N PHE A 114 -19.72 7.96 -5.92
CA PHE A 114 -19.84 7.32 -7.23
C PHE A 114 -21.27 6.85 -7.50
N SER A 115 -21.96 6.26 -6.52
CA SER A 115 -23.36 5.87 -6.69
C SER A 115 -24.29 7.08 -6.91
N ARG A 116 -24.04 8.22 -6.26
CA ARG A 116 -24.79 9.46 -6.54
C ARG A 116 -24.50 10.01 -7.93
N LEU A 117 -23.24 10.03 -8.36
CA LEU A 117 -22.87 10.44 -9.71
C LEU A 117 -23.55 9.56 -10.76
N GLU A 118 -23.53 8.24 -10.56
CA GLU A 118 -24.19 7.29 -11.44
C GLU A 118 -25.71 7.54 -11.52
N GLN A 119 -26.37 7.78 -10.39
CA GLN A 119 -27.81 8.12 -10.36
C GLN A 119 -28.11 9.43 -11.10
N VAL A 120 -27.29 10.47 -10.92
CA VAL A 120 -27.45 11.75 -11.62
C VAL A 120 -27.26 11.55 -13.13
N MET A 121 -26.20 10.86 -13.53
CA MET A 121 -25.92 10.59 -14.94
C MET A 121 -27.00 9.71 -15.58
N ALA A 122 -27.53 8.73 -14.87
CA ALA A 122 -28.65 7.91 -15.33
C ALA A 122 -29.92 8.75 -15.52
N ARG A 123 -30.24 9.67 -14.59
CA ARG A 123 -31.39 10.59 -14.73
C ARG A 123 -31.22 11.54 -15.92
N LEU A 124 -30.02 12.12 -16.09
CA LEU A 124 -29.71 12.99 -17.24
C LEU A 124 -29.84 12.23 -18.57
N ARG A 125 -29.35 10.98 -18.62
CA ARG A 125 -29.48 10.11 -19.79
C ARG A 125 -30.93 9.79 -20.11
N MET A 126 -31.76 9.51 -19.09
CA MET A 126 -33.19 9.29 -19.27
C MET A 126 -33.92 10.53 -19.79
N MET A 127 -33.57 11.72 -19.29
CA MET A 127 -34.13 12.99 -19.79
C MET A 127 -33.74 13.28 -21.25
N GLN A 128 -32.55 12.84 -21.68
CA GLN A 128 -32.06 13.04 -23.05
C GLN A 128 -32.69 12.10 -24.09
N HIS A 129 -33.10 10.88 -23.71
CA HIS A 129 -33.64 9.89 -24.65
C HIS A 129 -35.17 9.81 -24.68
N GLY A 130 -35.88 10.25 -23.65
CA GLY A 130 -37.35 10.06 -23.59
C GLY A 130 -38.16 10.98 -24.51
N LEU A 131 -37.59 12.11 -24.95
CA LEU A 131 -38.37 13.24 -25.44
C LEU A 131 -37.52 14.14 -26.38
N LEU A 132 -37.65 13.94 -27.70
CA LEU A 132 -36.84 14.62 -28.74
C LEU A 132 -36.78 16.15 -28.58
N HIS A 133 -37.86 16.78 -28.12
CA HIS A 133 -37.94 18.22 -27.90
C HIS A 133 -36.97 18.75 -26.83
N LEU A 134 -36.61 17.96 -25.81
CA LEU A 134 -35.69 18.36 -24.73
C LEU A 134 -34.24 18.34 -25.22
N TYR A 135 -33.90 17.37 -26.07
CA TYR A 135 -32.59 17.29 -26.72
C TYR A 135 -32.31 18.53 -27.59
N ILE A 136 -33.28 18.89 -28.44
CA ILE A 136 -33.16 20.09 -29.30
C ILE A 136 -33.06 21.36 -28.44
N LEU A 137 -33.88 21.49 -27.39
CA LEU A 137 -33.82 22.62 -26.46
C LEU A 137 -32.44 22.76 -25.82
N MET A 138 -31.84 21.65 -25.35
CA MET A 138 -30.51 21.64 -24.76
C MET A 138 -29.42 22.12 -25.72
N ILE A 139 -29.50 21.74 -27.01
CA ILE A 139 -28.57 22.22 -28.04
C ILE A 139 -28.74 23.73 -28.24
N VAL A 140 -29.97 24.22 -28.40
CA VAL A 140 -30.25 25.64 -28.61
C VAL A 140 -29.77 26.48 -27.41
N VAL A 141 -30.06 26.04 -26.18
CA VAL A 141 -29.59 26.72 -24.96
C VAL A 141 -28.07 26.73 -24.88
N SER A 142 -27.41 25.61 -25.19
CA SER A 142 -25.93 25.53 -25.20
C SER A 142 -25.33 26.49 -26.22
N LEU A 143 -25.91 26.58 -27.42
CA LEU A 143 -25.49 27.51 -28.47
C LEU A 143 -25.68 28.98 -28.04
N LEU A 144 -26.83 29.31 -27.45
CA LEU A 144 -27.09 30.66 -26.94
C LEU A 144 -26.12 31.03 -25.80
N ALA A 145 -25.85 30.10 -24.87
CA ALA A 145 -24.89 30.32 -23.79
C ALA A 145 -23.48 30.59 -24.32
N LEU A 146 -23.02 29.81 -25.29
CA LEU A 146 -21.72 30.02 -25.96
C LEU A 146 -21.68 31.33 -26.75
N LEU A 147 -22.79 31.70 -27.40
CA LEU A 147 -22.89 32.96 -28.15
C LEU A 147 -22.80 34.16 -27.21
N VAL A 148 -23.53 34.14 -26.08
CA VAL A 148 -23.47 35.18 -25.06
C VAL A 148 -22.06 35.27 -24.45
N TRP A 149 -21.42 34.13 -24.15
CA TRP A 149 -20.04 34.11 -23.67
C TRP A 149 -19.07 34.77 -24.66
N LYS A 150 -19.26 34.55 -25.96
CA LYS A 150 -18.34 35.06 -26.99
C LYS A 150 -18.58 36.53 -27.35
N LEU A 151 -19.80 37.04 -27.15
CA LEU A 151 -20.16 38.45 -27.39
C LEU A 151 -20.02 39.33 -26.14
N GLY A 152 -20.04 38.74 -24.94
CA GLY A 152 -19.65 39.40 -23.68
C GLY A 152 -18.15 39.38 -23.49
#